data_AF-A0A7X7MWI6-F1
#
_entry.id   AF-A0A7X7MWI6-F1
#
_cell.length_a   1.000
_cell.length_b   1.000
_cell.length_c   1.000
_cell.angle_alpha   90.00
_cell.angle_beta   90.00
_cell.angle_gamma   90.00
#
_symmetry.space_group_name_H-M   'P 1'
#
loop_
_entity.id
_entity.type
_entity.pdbx_description
1 polymer ?
#
loop_
_entity_poly.entity_id
_entity_poly.type
_entity_poly.pdbx_seq_one_letter_code
_entity_poly.pdbx_strand_id
1 'polypeptide(L)' 'MPENNRYLTCGVDAAIPIEIQLFLWECVDHMPAPKDYLQIFDLKQVGCMQSITHKS' A
#
# COMPACT_ATOMS: atom_id res chain seq x y z
N MET A 1 5.32 7.95 18.05
CA MET A 1 4.21 8.05 17.08
C MET A 1 4.85 8.41 15.76
N PRO A 2 4.68 7.66 14.65
CA PRO A 2 5.27 8.13 13.40
C PRO A 2 4.62 9.48 13.06
N GLU A 3 5.45 10.51 12.91
CA GLU A 3 5.03 11.91 12.73
C GLU A 3 4.42 12.19 11.33
N ASN A 4 4.34 11.18 10.47
CA ASN A 4 3.80 11.32 9.12
C ASN A 4 2.30 11.03 9.10
N ASN A 5 1.52 12.09 8.88
CA ASN A 5 0.12 11.94 8.51
C ASN A 5 0.00 11.14 7.20
N ARG A 6 -0.82 10.10 7.22
CA ARG A 6 -1.18 9.32 6.03
C ARG A 6 -2.42 9.93 5.40
N TYR A 7 -2.35 10.14 4.10
CA TYR A 7 -3.46 10.67 3.32
C TYR A 7 -3.78 9.72 2.17
N LEU A 8 -5.04 9.70 1.79
CA LEU A 8 -5.56 8.91 0.69
C LEU A 8 -6.14 9.85 -0.36
N THR A 9 -5.99 9.47 -1.62
CA THR A 9 -6.72 10.13 -2.70
C THR A 9 -8.13 9.56 -2.76
N CYS A 10 -9.10 10.37 -3.19
CA CYS A 10 -10.50 9.94 -3.33
C CYS A 10 -10.64 8.67 -4.21
N GLY A 11 -9.81 8.53 -5.25
CA GLY A 11 -9.82 7.34 -6.10
C GLY A 11 -9.35 6.07 -5.39
N VAL A 12 -8.36 6.17 -4.48
CA VAL A 12 -7.90 5.02 -3.69
C VAL A 12 -8.94 4.64 -2.64
N ASP A 13 -9.49 5.62 -1.93
CA ASP A 13 -10.52 5.41 -0.91
C ASP A 13 -11.76 4.71 -1.47
N ALA A 14 -12.21 5.12 -2.67
CA ALA A 14 -13.38 4.54 -3.32
C ALA A 14 -13.13 3.17 -3.97
N ALA A 15 -11.90 2.87 -4.42
CA ALA A 15 -11.61 1.68 -5.23
C ALA A 15 -10.96 0.53 -4.45
N ILE A 16 -10.21 0.82 -3.39
CA ILE A 16 -9.43 -0.18 -2.65
C ILE A 16 -10.08 -0.41 -1.28
N PRO A 17 -10.41 -1.67 -0.91
CA PRO A 17 -10.89 -1.99 0.43
C PRO A 17 -9.94 -1.52 1.53
N ILE A 18 -10.48 -1.02 2.66
CA ILE A 18 -9.71 -0.42 3.75
C ILE A 18 -8.65 -1.38 4.31
N GLU A 19 -8.92 -2.68 4.32
CA GLU A 19 -8.00 -3.70 4.80
C GLU A 19 -6.73 -3.75 3.94
N ILE A 20 -6.88 -3.63 2.62
CA ILE A 20 -5.74 -3.57 1.70
C ILE A 20 -5.00 -2.25 1.86
N GLN A 21 -5.71 -1.13 2.03
CA GLN A 21 -5.05 0.17 2.25
C GLN A 21 -4.16 0.15 3.50
N LEU A 22 -4.66 -0.37 4.63
CA LEU A 22 -3.91 -0.50 5.88
C LEU A 22 -2.71 -1.44 5.70
N PHE A 23 -2.90 -2.57 5.02
CA PHE A 23 -1.82 -3.51 4.73
C PHE A 23 -0.69 -2.86 3.91
N LEU A 24 -1.01 -2.09 2.86
CA LEU A 24 0.00 -1.39 2.07
C LEU A 24 0.82 -0.40 2.90
N TRP A 25 0.17 0.32 3.82
CA TRP A 25 0.87 1.22 4.74
C TRP A 25 1.82 0.48 5.69
N GLU A 26 1.38 -0.68 6.21
CA GLU A 26 2.23 -1.53 7.05
C GLU A 26 3.45 -2.05 6.28
N CYS A 27 3.27 -2.45 5.01
CA CYS A 27 4.39 -2.84 4.16
C CYS A 27 5.43 -1.72 4.04
N VAL A 28 5.00 -0.47 3.83
CA VAL A 28 5.91 0.69 3.71
C VAL A 28 6.63 1.01 5.03
N ASP A 29 5.97 0.81 6.17
CA ASP A 29 6.59 1.00 7.49
C ASP A 29 7.69 -0.04 7.76
N HIS A 30 7.46 -1.29 7.35
CA HIS A 30 8.36 -2.41 7.61
C HIS A 30 9.46 -2.58 6.54
N MET A 31 9.48 -1.76 5.49
CA MET A 31 10.56 -1.80 4.49
C MET A 31 11.91 -1.40 5.10
N PRO A 32 12.99 -2.18 4.84
CA PRO A 32 14.33 -1.83 5.28
C PRO A 32 14.85 -0.59 4.52
N ALA A 33 15.70 0.20 5.16
CA ALA A 33 16.40 1.30 4.51
C ALA A 33 17.57 0.78 3.64
N PRO A 34 17.94 1.45 2.52
CA PRO A 34 17.32 2.66 1.97
C PRO A 34 16.01 2.36 1.22
N LYS A 35 15.02 3.24 1.35
CA LYS A 35 13.73 3.14 0.65
C LYS A 35 13.55 4.32 -0.29
N ASP A 36 13.06 4.04 -1.49
CA ASP A 36 12.69 5.07 -2.45
C ASP A 36 11.57 5.96 -1.93
N TYR A 37 11.53 7.20 -2.41
CA TYR A 37 10.44 8.12 -2.10
C TYR A 37 9.10 7.62 -2.66
N LEU A 38 9.12 6.95 -3.81
CA LEU A 38 7.96 6.39 -4.47
C LEU A 38 7.94 4.86 -4.29
N GLN A 39 6.82 4.34 -3.78
CA GLN A 39 6.61 2.90 -3.60
C GLN A 39 5.46 2.45 -4.49
N ILE A 40 5.72 1.49 -5.39
CA ILE A 40 4.75 1.03 -6.38
C ILE A 40 4.25 -0.36 -5.98
N PHE A 41 2.94 -0.52 -5.90
CA PHE A 41 2.29 -1.81 -5.63
C PHE A 41 1.31 -2.15 -6.75
N ASP A 42 1.51 -3.30 -7.38
CA ASP A 42 0.55 -3.85 -8.33
C ASP A 42 -0.45 -4.74 -7.61
N LEU A 43 -1.72 -4.38 -7.73
CA LEU A 43 -2.84 -5.14 -7.17
C LEU A 43 -3.50 -5.94 -8.29
N LYS A 44 -3.56 -7.26 -8.12
CA LYS A 44 -4.23 -8.16 -9.05
C LYS A 44 -5.13 -9.15 -8.31
N GLN A 45 -6.42 -9.16 -8.66
CA GLN A 45 -7.33 -10.19 -8.20
C GLN A 45 -6.99 -11.53 -8.88
N VAL A 46 -6.85 -12.58 -8.08
CA VAL A 46 -6.59 -13.95 -8.52
C VAL A 46 -7.64 -14.86 -7.88
N GLY A 47 -8.73 -15.08 -8.61
CA GLY A 47 -9.90 -15.80 -8.07
C GLY A 47 -10.55 -15.02 -6.92
N CYS A 48 -10.62 -15.64 -5.74
CA CYS A 48 -11.10 -15.02 -4.51
C CYS A 48 -10.00 -14.34 -3.68
N MET A 49 -8.74 -14.39 -4.14
CA MET A 49 -7.61 -13.80 -3.43
C MET A 49 -7.15 -12.50 -4.08
N GLN A 50 -6.56 -11.62 -3.27
CA GLN A 50 -5.85 -10.44 -3.73
C GLN A 50 -4.35 -10.73 -3.75
N SER A 51 -3.72 -10.58 -4.92
CA SER A 51 -2.26 -10.58 -5.06
C SER A 51 -1.75 -9.14 -5.04
N ILE A 52 -0.69 -8.90 -4.29
CA ILE A 52 -0.04 -7.59 -4.14
C ILE A 52 1.45 -7.81 -4.42
N THR A 53 1.96 -7.17 -5.47
CA THR A 53 3.37 -7.27 -5.86
C THR A 53 4.00 -5.89 -5.73
N HIS A 54 5.02 -5.77 -4.88
CA HIS A 54 5.83 -4.56 -4.79
C HIS A 54 6.84 -4.51 -5.94
N LYS A 55 7.02 -3.32 -6.54
CA LYS A 55 8.00 -3.05 -7.58
C LYS A 55 8.93 -1.92 -7.12
N SER A 56 10.24 -2.14 -7.29
CA SER A 56 11.30 -1.13 -7.14
C SER A 56 11.46 -0.33 -8.43
#